data_AF-A0A968F9N6-F1
#
_entry.id   AF-A0A968F9N6-F1
#
_cell.length_a   1.000
_cell.length_b   1.000
_cell.length_c   1.000
_cell.angle_alpha   90.00
_cell.angle_beta   90.00
_cell.angle_gamma   90.00
#
_symmetry.space_group_name_H-M   'P 1'
#
loop_
_entity.id
_entity.type
_entity.pdbx_description
1 polymer ?
#
loop_
_entity_poly.entity_id
_entity_poly.type
_entity_poly.pdbx_seq_one_letter_code
_entity_poly.pdbx_strand_id
1 'polypeptide(L)'
;MTKEQELLIRHFCAIFPAKEKIMLKKRPHTPAHLFLDDTPYFITGAIKFRRPLLQPVTLKRFLWNAMDSYFRKYRWDLHRRVILDNHYHLIGISCHGEDLYRIMKGIHGSTALTIQRANKAQTPIWWN
;
A
#
# COMPACT_ATOMS: atom_id res chain seq x y z
N MET A 1 -23.26 -3.95 -12.92
CA MET A 1 -22.74 -4.85 -11.87
C MET A 1 -23.74 -4.87 -10.74
N THR A 2 -24.35 -6.02 -10.48
CA THR A 2 -25.38 -6.21 -9.45
C THR A 2 -24.70 -6.46 -8.10
N LYS A 3 -25.36 -6.07 -6.99
CA LYS A 3 -24.89 -6.30 -5.61
C LYS A 3 -24.54 -7.77 -5.32
N GLU A 4 -25.11 -8.71 -6.07
CA GLU A 4 -24.80 -10.14 -5.99
C GLU A 4 -23.40 -10.51 -6.48
N GLN A 5 -22.88 -9.82 -7.50
CA GLN A 5 -21.51 -10.06 -7.98
C GLN A 5 -20.45 -9.57 -6.98
N GLU A 6 -20.78 -8.51 -6.23
CA GLU A 6 -19.95 -7.98 -5.15
C GLU A 6 -19.98 -8.87 -3.90
N LEU A 7 -21.14 -9.49 -3.62
CA LEU A 7 -21.31 -10.47 -2.54
C LEU A 7 -20.56 -11.78 -2.84
N LEU A 8 -20.51 -12.22 -4.10
CA LEU A 8 -19.79 -13.42 -4.52
C LEU A 8 -18.26 -13.26 -4.45
N ILE A 9 -17.72 -12.07 -4.72
CA ILE A 9 -16.29 -11.79 -4.54
C ILE A 9 -15.93 -11.81 -3.04
N ARG A 10 -16.80 -11.28 -2.18
CA ARG A 10 -16.63 -11.36 -0.72
C ARG A 10 -16.83 -12.78 -0.18
N HIS A 11 -17.69 -13.58 -0.80
CA HIS A 11 -17.92 -14.96 -0.40
C HIS A 11 -16.79 -15.91 -0.76
N PHE A 12 -15.97 -15.61 -1.77
CA PHE A 12 -14.89 -16.53 -2.17
C PHE A 12 -13.68 -16.54 -1.22
N CYS A 13 -13.61 -15.60 -0.26
CA CYS A 13 -12.69 -15.67 0.88
C CYS A 13 -13.33 -16.27 2.15
N ALA A 14 -14.65 -16.49 2.21
CA ALA A 14 -15.38 -16.59 3.47
C ALA A 14 -16.04 -17.96 3.78
N ILE A 15 -15.63 -19.08 3.20
CA ILE A 15 -16.33 -20.39 3.42
C ILE A 15 -15.47 -21.45 4.15
N PHE A 16 -14.24 -21.15 4.54
CA PHE A 16 -13.51 -21.99 5.50
C PHE A 16 -12.76 -21.08 6.47
N PRO A 17 -12.69 -21.38 7.79
CA PRO A 17 -11.73 -20.72 8.65
C PRO A 17 -10.35 -21.17 8.17
N ALA A 18 -9.78 -20.44 7.21
CA ALA A 18 -8.39 -20.58 6.87
C ALA A 18 -7.63 -20.35 8.17
N LYS A 19 -6.84 -21.34 8.61
CA LYS A 19 -5.93 -21.17 9.74
C LYS A 19 -5.25 -19.81 9.59
N GLU A 20 -5.49 -18.91 10.53
CA GLU A 20 -4.95 -17.56 10.52
C GLU A 20 -3.44 -17.66 10.32
N LYS A 21 -2.95 -17.27 9.14
CA LYS A 21 -1.52 -17.37 8.82
C LYS A 21 -0.82 -16.18 9.48
N ILE A 22 -0.37 -16.40 10.70
CA ILE A 22 0.37 -15.39 11.46
C ILE A 22 1.85 -15.43 11.02
N MET A 23 2.32 -14.34 10.39
CA MET A 23 3.75 -14.15 10.12
C MET A 23 4.29 -12.96 10.90
N LEU A 24 5.15 -13.23 11.88
CA LEU A 24 5.82 -12.20 12.67
C LEU A 24 7.27 -12.02 12.18
N LYS A 25 7.54 -10.92 11.49
CA LYS A 25 8.89 -10.60 11.02
C LYS A 25 9.64 -9.77 12.06
N LYS A 26 10.68 -10.36 12.68
CA LYS A 26 11.57 -9.70 13.65
C LYS A 26 12.93 -9.39 13.02
N ARG A 27 13.49 -8.22 13.34
CA ARG A 27 14.92 -7.92 13.14
C ARG A 27 15.44 -7.25 14.42
N PRO A 28 16.75 -7.35 14.72
CA PRO A 28 17.31 -6.89 16.01
C PRO A 28 17.02 -5.42 16.38
N HIS A 29 16.75 -4.56 15.39
CA HIS A 29 16.57 -3.11 15.58
C HIS A 29 15.34 -2.55 14.85
N THR A 30 14.36 -3.39 14.52
CA THR A 30 13.07 -2.94 13.99
C THR A 30 11.94 -3.56 14.78
N PRO A 31 10.85 -2.80 15.08
CA PRO A 31 9.65 -3.38 15.65
C PRO A 31 9.21 -4.62 14.88
N ALA A 32 8.68 -5.60 15.59
CA ALA A 32 8.17 -6.80 14.95
C ALA A 32 6.98 -6.42 14.06
N HIS A 33 7.03 -6.83 12.79
CA HIS A 33 5.93 -6.59 11.87
C HIS A 33 5.03 -7.84 11.82
N LEU A 34 3.79 -7.67 12.27
CA LEU A 34 2.76 -8.69 12.24
C LEU A 34 2.03 -8.63 10.89
N PHE A 35 2.01 -9.75 10.19
CA PHE A 35 1.30 -9.92 8.93
C PHE A 35 0.24 -11.01 9.10
N LEU A 36 -1.01 -10.60 8.97
CA LEU A 36 -2.25 -11.36 9.02
C LEU A 36 -3.01 -11.23 7.69
N ASP A 37 -3.67 -12.31 7.31
CA ASP A 37 -4.60 -12.40 6.19
C ASP A 37 -5.97 -11.81 6.60
N ASP A 38 -6.79 -11.40 5.63
CA ASP A 38 -8.15 -10.85 5.82
C ASP A 38 -8.27 -9.75 6.90
N THR A 39 -7.20 -8.97 7.10
CA THR A 39 -7.06 -8.03 8.21
C THR A 39 -6.92 -6.60 7.69
N PRO A 40 -7.58 -5.59 8.32
CA PRO A 40 -7.38 -4.19 7.98
C PRO A 40 -6.03 -3.67 8.46
N TYR A 41 -5.32 -2.94 7.58
CA TYR A 41 -4.08 -2.24 7.88
C TYR A 41 -4.24 -0.74 7.72
N PHE A 42 -3.75 0.03 8.70
CA PHE A 42 -3.48 1.45 8.54
C PHE A 42 -2.02 1.66 8.15
N ILE A 43 -1.78 2.12 6.92
CA ILE A 43 -0.44 2.19 6.33
C ILE A 43 -0.07 3.65 6.12
N THR A 44 1.13 4.03 6.55
CA THR A 44 1.69 5.37 6.31
C THR A 44 2.99 5.23 5.52
N GLY A 45 3.09 5.95 4.40
CA GLY A 45 4.31 6.08 3.61
C GLY A 45 4.72 7.54 3.50
N ALA A 46 6.01 7.84 3.66
CA ALA A 46 6.51 9.21 3.68
C ALA A 46 7.63 9.44 2.67
N ILE A 47 7.69 10.64 2.12
CA ILE A 47 8.84 11.14 1.37
C ILE A 47 9.98 11.38 2.37
N LYS A 48 11.20 10.95 2.03
CA LYS A 48 12.38 11.14 2.87
C LYS A 48 12.59 12.62 3.19
N PHE A 49 12.88 12.90 4.47
CA PHE A 49 13.00 14.24 5.03
C PHE A 49 11.74 15.12 4.90
N ARG A 50 10.55 14.50 4.71
CA ARG A 50 9.26 15.20 4.63
C ARG A 50 9.21 16.28 3.54
N ARG A 51 10.01 16.14 2.49
CA ARG A 51 10.02 17.06 1.35
C ARG A 51 8.65 17.05 0.65
N PRO A 52 8.08 18.21 0.27
CA PRO A 52 6.74 18.31 -0.31
C PRO A 52 6.69 17.91 -1.81
N LEU A 53 7.31 16.78 -2.19
CA LEU A 53 7.49 16.36 -3.59
C LEU A 53 6.21 15.85 -4.28
N LEU A 54 5.14 15.66 -3.53
CA LEU A 54 3.83 15.24 -4.04
C LEU A 54 2.86 16.42 -4.19
N GLN A 55 3.30 17.68 -4.04
CA GLN A 55 2.47 18.87 -4.23
C GLN A 55 1.68 18.88 -5.55
N PRO A 56 2.31 18.59 -6.71
CA PRO A 56 1.59 18.57 -7.97
C PRO A 56 0.46 17.53 -7.99
N VAL A 57 -0.75 17.96 -8.33
CA VAL A 57 -1.93 17.08 -8.45
C VAL A 57 -1.69 15.93 -9.43
N THR A 58 -0.89 16.17 -10.47
CA THR A 58 -0.48 15.13 -11.45
C THR A 58 0.32 14.01 -10.79
N LEU A 59 1.23 14.33 -9.85
CA LEU A 59 1.99 13.33 -9.09
C LEU A 59 1.11 12.61 -8.06
N LYS A 60 0.18 13.30 -7.40
CA LYS A 60 -0.80 12.65 -6.51
C LYS A 60 -1.64 11.63 -7.28
N ARG A 61 -2.12 11.99 -8.48
CA ARG A 61 -2.87 11.09 -9.36
C ARG A 61 -2.03 9.93 -9.87
N PHE A 62 -0.76 10.16 -10.19
CA PHE A 62 0.16 9.10 -10.60
C PHE A 62 0.39 8.08 -9.46
N LEU A 63 0.63 8.57 -8.25
CA LEU A 63 0.76 7.73 -7.06
C LEU A 63 -0.53 6.97 -6.74
N TRP A 64 -1.68 7.63 -6.86
CA TRP A 64 -3.01 7.03 -6.70
C TRP A 64 -3.19 5.83 -7.63
N ASN A 65 -2.89 6.00 -8.93
CA ASN A 65 -3.00 4.93 -9.92
C ASN A 65 -2.04 3.77 -9.62
N ALA A 66 -0.83 4.07 -9.15
CA ALA A 66 0.11 3.04 -8.71
C ALA A 66 -0.45 2.26 -7.51
N MET A 67 -1.00 2.93 -6.51
CA MET A 67 -1.64 2.29 -5.36
C MET A 67 -2.78 1.35 -5.80
N ASP A 68 -3.70 1.82 -6.64
CA ASP A 68 -4.80 1.00 -7.14
C ASP A 68 -4.29 -0.22 -7.92
N SER A 69 -3.28 -0.04 -8.78
CA SER A 69 -2.68 -1.12 -9.55
C SER A 69 -2.03 -2.19 -8.65
N TYR A 70 -1.24 -1.79 -7.66
CA TYR A 70 -0.56 -2.73 -6.77
C TYR A 70 -1.52 -3.41 -5.79
N PHE A 71 -2.47 -2.70 -5.18
CA PHE A 71 -3.45 -3.33 -4.30
C PHE A 71 -4.28 -4.37 -5.07
N ARG A 72 -4.77 -4.02 -6.27
CA ARG A 72 -5.48 -4.97 -7.14
C ARG A 72 -4.62 -6.16 -7.55
N LYS A 73 -3.35 -5.94 -7.92
CA LYS A 73 -2.41 -7.01 -8.31
C LYS A 73 -2.26 -8.08 -7.22
N TYR A 74 -2.28 -7.67 -5.95
CA TYR A 74 -2.16 -8.56 -4.81
C TYR A 74 -3.51 -8.95 -4.19
N ARG A 75 -4.62 -8.58 -4.83
CA ARG A 75 -6.00 -8.81 -4.33
C ARG A 75 -6.25 -8.21 -2.95
N TRP A 76 -5.54 -7.13 -2.61
CA TRP A 76 -5.83 -6.34 -1.42
C TRP A 76 -6.95 -5.35 -1.73
N ASP A 77 -7.92 -5.25 -0.83
CA ASP A 77 -9.01 -4.28 -0.96
C ASP A 77 -8.57 -2.93 -0.41
N LEU A 78 -8.42 -1.93 -1.28
CA LEU A 78 -8.02 -0.58 -0.87
C LEU A 78 -9.26 0.27 -0.57
N HIS A 79 -9.57 0.47 0.70
CA HIS A 79 -10.80 1.14 1.15
C HIS A 79 -10.69 2.67 1.15
N ARG A 80 -9.60 3.22 1.70
CA ARG A 80 -9.41 4.67 1.84
C ARG A 80 -7.97 5.04 1.58
N ARG A 81 -7.77 6.27 1.10
CA ARG A 81 -6.45 6.85 0.88
C ARG A 81 -6.49 8.36 0.97
N VAL A 82 -5.44 8.94 1.52
CA VAL A 82 -5.19 10.39 1.57
C VAL A 82 -3.74 10.61 1.14
N ILE A 83 -3.53 11.47 0.15
CA ILE A 83 -2.20 11.82 -0.36
C ILE A 83 -1.94 13.30 -0.04
N LEU A 84 -1.03 13.52 0.89
CA LEU A 84 -0.52 14.84 1.28
C LEU A 84 0.74 15.15 0.48
N ASP A 85 1.26 16.35 0.64
CA ASP A 85 2.38 16.85 -0.16
C ASP A 85 3.69 16.10 0.11
N ASN A 86 3.83 15.50 1.29
CA ASN A 86 5.06 14.84 1.73
C ASN A 86 4.86 13.42 2.30
N HIS A 87 3.63 12.92 2.40
CA HIS A 87 3.31 11.57 2.85
C HIS A 87 1.88 11.17 2.44
N TYR A 88 1.51 9.93 2.73
CA TYR A 88 0.17 9.42 2.49
C TYR A 88 -0.27 8.47 3.61
N HIS A 89 -1.59 8.29 3.72
CA HIS A 89 -2.22 7.27 4.56
C HIS A 89 -3.13 6.38 3.72
N LEU A 90 -3.09 5.08 3.94
CA LEU A 90 -3.97 4.09 3.31
C LEU A 90 -4.67 3.26 4.38
N ILE A 91 -5.90 2.86 4.09
CA ILE A 91 -6.58 1.77 4.77
C ILE A 91 -6.90 0.71 3.72
N GLY A 92 -6.38 -0.50 3.90
CA GLY A 92 -6.72 -1.64 3.05
C GLY A 92 -6.82 -2.93 3.83
N ILE A 93 -7.58 -3.89 3.29
CA ILE A 93 -7.76 -5.23 3.85
C ILE A 93 -6.86 -6.17 3.07
N SER A 94 -6.06 -6.96 3.79
CA SER A 94 -5.19 -7.96 3.18
C SER A 94 -5.98 -9.11 2.58
N CYS A 95 -5.53 -9.62 1.43
CA CYS A 95 -5.80 -11.01 1.07
C CYS A 95 -4.74 -11.89 1.72
N HIS A 96 -3.46 -11.60 1.46
CA HIS A 96 -2.33 -12.17 2.20
C HIS A 96 -1.50 -11.07 2.86
N GLY A 97 -1.34 -11.12 4.18
CA GLY A 97 -0.65 -10.09 4.96
C GLY A 97 0.81 -9.91 4.53
N GLU A 98 1.48 -11.00 4.19
CA GLU A 98 2.91 -11.03 3.81
C GLU A 98 3.22 -10.21 2.55
N ASP A 99 2.21 -9.97 1.70
CA ASP A 99 2.38 -9.19 0.47
C ASP A 99 2.55 -7.70 0.72
N LEU A 100 2.23 -7.19 1.91
CA LEU A 100 2.35 -5.76 2.25
C LEU A 100 3.73 -5.20 1.91
N TYR A 101 4.80 -5.95 2.21
CA TYR A 101 6.16 -5.56 1.86
C TYR A 101 6.36 -5.39 0.34
N ARG A 102 5.81 -6.32 -0.45
CA ARG A 102 5.94 -6.30 -1.92
C ARG A 102 5.10 -5.18 -2.53
N ILE A 103 3.89 -4.96 -2.02
CA ILE A 103 3.01 -3.85 -2.42
C ILE A 103 3.73 -2.52 -2.19
N MET A 104 4.24 -2.28 -0.97
CA MET A 104 4.91 -1.01 -0.63
C MET A 104 6.20 -0.82 -1.41
N LYS A 105 7.05 -1.84 -1.51
CA LYS A 105 8.25 -1.80 -2.33
C LYS A 105 7.94 -1.49 -3.80
N GLY A 106 6.88 -2.09 -4.34
CA GLY A 106 6.43 -1.88 -5.70
C GLY A 106 5.93 -0.47 -5.97
N ILE A 107 5.06 0.06 -5.12
CA ILE A 107 4.56 1.45 -5.22
C ILE A 107 5.72 2.43 -5.10
N HIS A 108 6.58 2.29 -4.09
CA HIS A 108 7.70 3.20 -3.90
C HIS A 108 8.71 3.12 -5.05
N GLY A 109 9.07 1.92 -5.50
CA GLY A 109 10.00 1.71 -6.59
C GLY A 109 9.50 2.24 -7.93
N SER A 110 8.26 1.94 -8.30
CA SER A 110 7.66 2.36 -9.57
C SER A 110 7.40 3.86 -9.65
N THR A 111 7.23 4.54 -8.51
CA THR A 111 6.90 5.97 -8.49
C THR A 111 8.10 6.89 -8.26
N ALA A 112 9.18 6.39 -7.66
CA ALA A 112 10.32 7.21 -7.26
C ALA A 112 10.93 8.01 -8.42
N LEU A 113 11.19 7.37 -9.57
CA LEU A 113 11.85 8.03 -10.71
C LEU A 113 10.99 9.16 -11.30
N THR A 114 9.68 8.96 -11.43
CA THR A 114 8.76 9.99 -11.95
C THR A 114 8.71 11.18 -11.00
N ILE A 115 8.56 10.94 -9.69
CA ILE A 115 8.55 12.00 -8.67
C ILE A 115 9.90 12.73 -8.66
N GLN A 116 11.00 11.99 -8.76
CA GLN A 116 12.35 12.54 -8.81
C GLN A 116 12.52 13.49 -9.99
N ARG A 117 12.19 13.04 -11.21
CA ARG A 117 12.36 13.82 -12.45
C ARG A 117 11.49 15.06 -12.45
N ALA A 118 10.23 14.94 -12.04
CA ALA A 118 9.29 16.05 -12.00
C ALA A 118 9.74 17.18 -11.04
N ASN A 119 10.42 16.82 -9.95
CA ASN A 119 10.88 17.79 -8.95
C ASN A 119 12.38 18.12 -9.02
N LYS A 120 13.14 17.50 -9.95
CA LYS A 120 14.63 17.53 -9.97
C LYS A 120 15.25 17.22 -8.60
N ALA A 121 14.64 16.27 -7.87
CA ALA A 121 14.99 15.99 -6.47
C ALA A 121 16.14 14.99 -6.32
N GLN A 122 16.86 15.08 -5.20
CA GLN A 122 17.88 14.09 -4.82
C GLN A 122 17.25 12.78 -4.31
N THR A 123 17.95 11.66 -4.51
CA THR A 123 17.58 10.34 -4.00
C THR A 123 18.05 10.11 -2.56
N PRO A 124 17.42 9.18 -1.82
CA PRO A 124 16.19 8.45 -2.19
C PRO A 124 14.93 9.32 -2.00
N ILE A 125 13.88 9.01 -2.75
CA ILE A 125 12.59 9.73 -2.67
C ILE A 125 11.80 9.32 -1.44
N TRP A 126 11.59 8.01 -1.26
CA TRP A 126 10.80 7.44 -0.16
C TRP A 126 11.63 7.17 1.09
N TRP A 127 10.99 7.24 2.26
CA TRP A 127 11.50 6.72 3.52
C TRP A 127 11.16 5.22 3.61
N ASN A 128 12.19 4.37 3.58
CA ASN A 128 12.11 2.91 3.62
C ASN A 128 13.06 2.35 4.66
#